data_AF-A0A9X4KKF9-F1
#
_entry.id   AF-A0A9X4KKF9-F1
#
_cell.length_a   1.000
_cell.length_b   1.000
_cell.length_c   1.000
_cell.angle_alpha   90.00
_cell.angle_beta   90.00
_cell.angle_gamma   90.00
#
_symmetry.space_group_name_H-M   'P 1'
#
loop_
_entity.id
_entity.type
_entity.pdbx_description
1 polymer ?
#
loop_
_entity_poly.entity_id
_entity_poly.type
_entity_poly.pdbx_seq_one_letter_code
_entity_poly.pdbx_strand_id
1 'polypeptide(L)'
;MSTVSRLRRYGLWLAGCAAIVLLYVWYTSPITVPDAYKGTAADPSLFYSADQLRESATLNAIRNAIFFFSWPWQWAIYLYLLTGGWSRAWKERIGQSTLPAIVRLPFLRFSRVCGVYLALFAA
;
A
#
# COMPACT_ATOMS: atom_id res chain seq x y z
N MET A 1 -13.13 21.30 -18.20
CA MET A 1 -12.29 20.08 -18.15
C MET A 1 -13.05 18.98 -17.41
N SER A 2 -13.34 17.86 -18.08
CA SER A 2 -14.16 16.77 -17.53
C SER A 2 -13.49 16.10 -16.31
N THR A 3 -14.26 15.62 -15.35
CA THR A 3 -13.78 14.95 -14.12
C THR A 3 -12.85 13.76 -14.43
N VAL A 4 -13.11 13.06 -15.53
CA VAL A 4 -12.29 11.96 -16.06
C VAL A 4 -10.84 12.41 -16.37
N SER A 5 -10.67 13.61 -16.95
CA SER A 5 -9.33 14.15 -17.26
C SER A 5 -8.51 14.52 -16.03
N ARG A 6 -9.15 14.79 -14.88
CA ARG A 6 -8.48 15.05 -13.60
C ARG A 6 -8.02 13.74 -12.97
N LEU A 7 -8.89 12.73 -12.96
CA LEU A 7 -8.58 11.41 -12.42
C LEU A 7 -7.41 10.75 -13.18
N ARG A 8 -7.40 10.84 -14.52
CA ARG A 8 -6.30 10.31 -15.33
C ARG A 8 -4.96 10.95 -15.01
N ARG A 9 -4.92 12.27 -14.81
CA ARG A 9 -3.69 12.99 -14.45
C ARG A 9 -3.20 12.62 -13.05
N TYR A 10 -4.11 12.45 -12.10
CA TYR A 10 -3.76 11.94 -10.77
C TYR A 10 -3.20 10.52 -10.82
N GLY A 11 -3.81 9.63 -11.61
CA GLY A 11 -3.31 8.27 -11.80
C GLY A 11 -1.90 8.24 -12.40
N LEU A 12 -1.65 9.06 -13.42
CA LEU A 12 -0.31 9.19 -14.03
C LEU A 12 0.73 9.75 -13.06
N TRP A 13 0.35 10.74 -12.25
CA TRP A 13 1.22 11.30 -11.21
C TRP A 13 1.58 10.25 -10.16
N LEU A 14 0.58 9.50 -9.68
CA LEU A 14 0.79 8.44 -8.70
C LEU A 14 1.69 7.31 -9.23
N ALA A 15 1.49 6.92 -10.50
CA ALA A 15 2.33 5.93 -11.18
C ALA A 15 3.78 6.43 -11.34
N GLY A 16 3.97 7.72 -11.65
CA GLY A 16 5.30 8.34 -11.68
C GLY A 16 6.00 8.32 -10.32
N CYS A 17 5.29 8.69 -9.24
CA CYS A 17 5.82 8.60 -7.88
C CYS A 17 6.19 7.16 -7.50
N ALA A 18 5.34 6.18 -7.84
CA ALA A 18 5.62 4.76 -7.63
C ALA A 18 6.89 4.31 -8.37
N ALA A 19 7.09 4.72 -9.62
CA ALA A 19 8.28 4.38 -10.39
C ALA A 19 9.57 4.97 -9.77
N ILE A 20 9.52 6.23 -9.31
CA ILE A 20 10.65 6.88 -8.62
C ILE A 20 10.99 6.13 -7.32
N VAL A 21 9.97 5.75 -6.56
CA VAL A 21 10.14 4.98 -5.31
C VAL A 21 10.76 3.62 -5.59
N LEU A 22 10.31 2.91 -6.63
CA LEU A 22 10.91 1.62 -7.02
C LEU A 22 12.38 1.77 -7.39
N LEU A 23 12.71 2.81 -8.17
CA LEU A 23 14.10 3.13 -8.53
C LEU A 23 14.93 3.43 -7.28
N TYR A 24 14.39 4.22 -6.35
CA TYR A 24 15.05 4.53 -5.08
C TYR A 24 15.30 3.28 -4.25
N VAL A 25 14.30 2.42 -4.07
CA VAL A 25 14.43 1.18 -3.31
C VAL A 25 15.48 0.27 -3.95
N TRP A 26 15.46 0.11 -5.27
CA TRP A 26 16.44 -0.70 -5.98
C TRP A 26 17.86 -0.15 -5.83
N TYR A 27 18.02 1.17 -5.94
CA TYR A 27 19.32 1.83 -5.80
C TYR A 27 19.88 1.77 -4.37
N THR A 28 19.03 1.90 -3.35
CA THR A 28 19.45 1.92 -1.94
C THR A 28 19.49 0.55 -1.27
N SER A 29 19.01 -0.51 -1.94
CA SER A 29 18.97 -1.87 -1.38
C SER A 29 20.33 -2.52 -1.13
N PRO A 30 21.41 -2.24 -1.90
CA PRO A 30 22.74 -2.74 -1.57
C PRO A 30 23.25 -2.05 -0.29
N ILE A 31 23.03 -2.68 0.88
CA ILE A 31 23.58 -2.21 2.15
C ILE A 31 25.08 -2.55 2.14
N THR A 32 25.90 -1.60 1.71
CA THR A 32 27.34 -1.67 1.89
C THR A 32 27.68 -0.85 3.13
N VAL A 33 28.21 -1.53 4.15
CA VAL A 33 28.66 -0.87 5.38
C VAL A 33 29.88 -0.02 5.04
N PRO A 34 29.92 1.28 5.40
CA PRO A 34 31.08 2.12 5.18
C PRO A 34 32.31 1.53 5.88
N ASP A 35 33.49 1.68 5.27
CA ASP A 35 34.72 1.04 5.76
C ASP A 35 35.05 1.38 7.22
N ALA A 36 34.69 2.58 7.67
CA ALA A 36 34.88 3.03 9.06
C ALA A 36 34.08 2.23 10.11
N TYR A 37 33.02 1.52 9.71
CA TYR A 37 32.14 0.78 10.62
C TYR A 37 32.26 -0.74 10.47
N LYS A 38 33.12 -1.23 9.57
CA LYS A 38 33.40 -2.66 9.42
C LYS A 38 34.11 -3.19 10.67
N GLY A 39 33.67 -4.34 11.17
CA GLY A 39 34.20 -4.96 12.39
C GLY A 39 33.75 -4.28 13.70
N THR A 40 32.86 -3.29 13.64
CA THR A 40 32.23 -2.71 14.84
C THR A 40 31.00 -3.51 15.26
N ALA A 41 30.46 -3.25 16.45
CA ALA A 41 29.19 -3.86 16.89
C ALA A 41 27.99 -3.56 15.97
N ALA A 42 28.12 -2.59 15.04
CA ALA A 42 27.12 -2.28 14.03
C ALA A 42 27.28 -3.09 12.73
N ASP A 43 28.32 -3.93 12.61
CA ASP A 43 28.58 -4.72 11.41
C ASP A 43 27.76 -6.02 11.39
N PRO A 44 26.82 -6.19 10.43
CA PRO A 44 26.00 -7.39 10.32
C PRO A 44 26.81 -8.65 9.98
N SER A 45 28.04 -8.51 9.45
CA SER A 45 28.91 -9.66 9.15
C SER A 45 29.45 -10.37 10.40
N LEU A 46 29.40 -9.72 11.57
CA LEU A 46 29.76 -10.34 12.84
C LEU A 46 28.66 -11.26 13.39
N PHE A 47 27.42 -11.12 12.91
CA PHE A 47 26.25 -11.84 13.44
C PHE A 47 25.64 -12.84 12.45
N TYR A 48 25.83 -12.62 11.14
CA TYR A 48 25.23 -13.42 10.07
C TYR A 48 26.28 -14.18 9.26
N SER A 49 25.91 -15.38 8.79
CA SER A 49 26.71 -16.09 7.77
C SER A 49 26.61 -15.38 6.41
N ALA A 50 27.55 -15.67 5.50
CA ALA A 50 27.55 -15.07 4.16
C ALA A 50 26.23 -15.32 3.39
N ASP A 51 25.63 -16.50 3.55
CA ASP A 51 24.35 -16.84 2.93
C ASP A 51 23.20 -16.03 3.54
N GLN A 52 23.17 -15.89 4.87
CA GLN A 52 22.16 -15.09 5.57
C GLN A 52 22.26 -13.60 5.23
N LEU A 53 23.47 -13.07 5.04
CA LEU A 53 23.66 -11.70 4.56
C LEU A 53 23.05 -11.52 3.17
N ARG A 54 23.28 -12.47 2.26
CA ARG A 54 22.73 -12.42 0.90
C ARG A 54 21.21 -12.51 0.89
N GLU A 55 20.63 -13.38 1.71
CA GLU A 55 19.18 -13.48 1.87
C GLU A 55 18.57 -12.24 2.54
N SER A 56 19.25 -11.67 3.54
CA SER A 56 18.78 -10.46 4.20
C SER A 56 18.72 -9.27 3.24
N ALA A 57 19.65 -9.18 2.28
CA ALA A 57 19.67 -8.12 1.28
C ALA A 57 18.44 -8.18 0.35
N THR A 58 18.07 -9.38 -0.10
CA THR A 58 16.90 -9.56 -0.98
C THR A 58 15.59 -9.34 -0.21
N LEU A 59 15.49 -9.85 1.02
CA LEU A 59 14.32 -9.63 1.87
C LEU A 59 14.14 -8.16 2.26
N ASN A 60 15.23 -7.44 2.55
CA ASN A 60 15.16 -6.02 2.88
C ASN A 60 14.67 -5.18 1.70
N ALA A 61 15.08 -5.52 0.48
CA ALA A 61 14.57 -4.87 -0.74
C ALA A 61 13.05 -5.03 -0.89
N ILE A 62 12.55 -6.27 -0.74
CA ILE A 62 11.11 -6.56 -0.83
C ILE A 62 10.34 -5.86 0.30
N ARG A 63 10.84 -5.93 1.54
CA ARG A 63 10.23 -5.26 2.69
C ARG A 63 10.12 -3.75 2.49
N ASN A 64 11.20 -3.12 2.02
CA ASN A 64 11.21 -1.68 1.76
C ASN A 64 10.23 -1.32 0.64
N ALA A 65 10.18 -2.11 -0.44
CA ALA A 65 9.19 -1.91 -1.51
C ALA A 65 7.75 -1.93 -0.95
N ILE A 66 7.38 -2.97 -0.20
CA ILE A 66 6.04 -3.10 0.40
C ILE A 66 5.74 -1.91 1.32
N PHE A 67 6.69 -1.52 2.17
CA PHE A 67 6.53 -0.39 3.08
C PHE A 67 6.22 0.91 2.32
N PHE A 68 7.00 1.21 1.27
CA PHE A 68 6.80 2.41 0.48
C PHE A 68 5.50 2.39 -0.32
N PHE A 69 5.03 1.24 -0.79
CA PHE A 69 3.73 1.13 -1.48
C PHE A 69 2.52 1.19 -0.55
N SER A 70 2.68 0.72 0.68
CA SER A 70 1.58 0.64 1.66
C SER A 70 0.95 2.01 1.93
N TRP A 71 1.78 3.03 2.10
CA TRP A 71 1.32 4.39 2.41
C TRP A 71 0.49 5.02 1.28
N PRO A 72 1.00 5.18 0.05
CA PRO A 72 0.24 5.71 -1.06
C PRO A 72 -1.06 4.96 -1.34
N TRP A 73 -1.05 3.63 -1.21
CA TRP A 73 -2.23 2.81 -1.42
C TRP A 73 -3.33 3.09 -0.39
N GLN A 74 -2.97 3.23 0.90
CA GLN A 74 -3.93 3.62 1.95
C GLN A 74 -4.57 4.99 1.63
N TRP A 75 -3.76 5.97 1.27
CA TRP A 75 -4.26 7.30 0.90
C TRP A 75 -5.15 7.26 -0.35
N ALA A 76 -4.79 6.47 -1.36
CA ALA A 76 -5.60 6.29 -2.56
C ALA A 76 -6.98 5.71 -2.23
N ILE A 77 -7.07 4.70 -1.36
CA ILE A 77 -8.34 4.15 -0.88
C ILE A 77 -9.16 5.23 -0.15
N TYR A 78 -8.56 6.00 0.75
CA TYR A 78 -9.29 7.05 1.46
C TYR A 78 -9.80 8.14 0.53
N LEU A 79 -8.98 8.59 -0.42
CA LEU A 79 -9.39 9.57 -1.43
C LEU A 79 -10.51 9.01 -2.31
N TYR A 80 -10.43 7.75 -2.70
CA TYR A 80 -11.50 7.09 -3.46
C TYR A 80 -12.81 7.07 -2.67
N LEU A 81 -12.77 6.69 -1.39
CA LEU A 81 -13.95 6.65 -0.52
C LEU A 81 -14.57 8.03 -0.28
N LEU A 82 -13.72 9.05 -0.06
CA LEU A 82 -14.16 10.42 0.21
C LEU A 82 -14.73 11.10 -1.03
N THR A 83 -14.09 10.92 -2.19
CA THR A 83 -14.47 11.62 -3.43
C THR A 83 -15.48 10.86 -4.29
N GLY A 84 -15.56 9.53 -4.15
CA GLY A 84 -16.41 8.66 -4.97
C GLY A 84 -17.91 8.72 -4.66
N GLY A 85 -18.36 9.59 -3.74
CA GLY A 85 -19.76 9.68 -3.34
C GLY A 85 -20.28 8.45 -2.59
N TRP A 86 -19.38 7.53 -2.23
CA TRP A 86 -19.71 6.27 -1.55
C TRP A 86 -20.41 6.48 -0.23
N SER A 87 -20.05 7.52 0.52
CA SER A 87 -20.74 7.91 1.76
C SER A 87 -22.25 8.16 1.54
N ARG A 88 -22.64 8.84 0.44
CA ARG A 88 -24.06 9.11 0.13
C ARG A 88 -24.80 7.84 -0.29
N ALA A 89 -24.21 7.07 -1.20
CA ALA A 89 -24.78 5.78 -1.62
C ALA A 89 -24.91 4.79 -0.45
N TRP A 90 -24.01 4.87 0.53
CA TRP A 90 -24.09 4.13 1.78
C TRP A 90 -25.26 4.60 2.65
N LYS A 91 -25.38 5.92 2.87
CA LYS A 91 -26.44 6.49 3.68
C LYS A 91 -27.83 6.14 3.14
N GLU A 92 -28.03 6.22 1.83
CA GLU A 92 -29.30 5.86 1.17
C GLU A 92 -29.64 4.37 1.33
N ARG A 93 -28.69 3.46 1.10
CA ARG A 93 -28.94 2.01 1.25
C ARG A 93 -29.13 1.57 2.69
N ILE A 94 -28.45 2.22 3.63
CA ILE A 94 -28.68 2.03 5.07
C ILE A 94 -30.10 2.47 5.43
N GLY A 95 -30.61 3.55 4.84
CA GLY A 95 -31.99 4.02 5.02
C GLY A 95 -33.06 3.06 4.49
N GLN A 96 -32.72 2.26 3.47
CA GLN A 96 -33.63 1.27 2.86
C GLN A 96 -33.61 -0.12 3.51
N SER A 97 -32.67 -0.38 4.41
CA SER A 97 -32.51 -1.70 5.03
C SER A 97 -33.28 -1.81 6.35
N THR A 98 -34.15 -2.81 6.44
CA THR A 98 -35.04 -3.11 7.58
C THR A 98 -34.32 -3.73 8.77
N LEU A 99 -33.00 -3.95 8.69
CA LEU A 99 -32.23 -4.59 9.75
C LEU A 99 -32.01 -3.66 10.96
N PRO A 100 -32.05 -4.20 12.19
CA PRO A 100 -31.72 -3.46 13.41
C PRO A 100 -30.29 -2.87 13.33
N ALA A 101 -30.11 -1.65 13.85
CA ALA A 101 -28.88 -0.86 13.68
C ALA A 101 -27.59 -1.59 14.09
N ILE A 102 -27.68 -2.48 15.09
CA ILE A 102 -26.57 -3.26 15.65
C ILE A 102 -26.05 -4.30 14.65
N VAL A 103 -26.93 -4.94 13.88
CA VAL A 103 -26.55 -6.00 12.90
C VAL A 103 -26.30 -5.39 11.52
N ARG A 104 -26.97 -4.28 11.21
CA ARG A 104 -26.91 -3.61 9.91
C ARG A 104 -25.52 -3.07 9.57
N LEU A 105 -24.84 -2.46 10.54
CA LEU A 105 -23.52 -1.83 10.35
C LEU A 105 -22.40 -2.85 10.06
N PRO A 106 -22.18 -3.92 10.85
CA PRO A 106 -21.12 -4.88 10.57
C PRO A 106 -21.38 -5.72 9.30
N PHE A 107 -22.63 -6.10 9.02
CA PHE A 107 -22.95 -6.98 7.88
C PHE A 107 -22.83 -6.28 6.51
N LEU A 108 -23.25 -5.01 6.42
CA LEU A 108 -23.02 -4.19 5.21
C LEU A 108 -21.55 -3.80 5.02
N ARG A 109 -20.79 -3.64 6.12
CA ARG A 109 -19.34 -3.40 6.09
C ARG A 109 -18.60 -4.62 5.52
N PHE A 110 -18.95 -5.83 5.98
CA PHE A 110 -18.26 -7.05 5.58
C PHE A 110 -18.53 -7.45 4.12
N SER A 111 -19.80 -7.49 3.70
CA SER A 111 -20.19 -7.97 2.36
C SER A 111 -19.58 -7.14 1.22
N ARG A 112 -19.43 -5.83 1.39
CA ARG A 112 -18.87 -4.95 0.36
C ARG A 112 -17.36 -4.83 0.35
N VAL A 113 -16.70 -4.91 1.51
CA VAL A 113 -15.23 -5.00 1.52
C VAL A 113 -14.80 -6.29 0.81
N CYS A 114 -15.49 -7.41 1.08
CA CYS A 114 -15.29 -8.64 0.31
C CYS A 114 -15.60 -8.45 -1.19
N GLY A 115 -16.69 -7.78 -1.55
CA GLY A 115 -17.05 -7.54 -2.96
C GLY A 115 -16.04 -6.67 -3.72
N VAL A 116 -15.47 -5.65 -3.08
CA VAL A 116 -14.42 -4.79 -3.66
C VAL A 116 -13.10 -5.55 -3.78
N TYR A 117 -12.72 -6.31 -2.75
CA TYR A 117 -11.54 -7.16 -2.79
C TYR A 117 -11.66 -8.23 -3.87
N LEU A 118 -12.81 -8.89 -3.99
CA LEU A 118 -13.07 -9.87 -5.05
C LEU A 118 -13.03 -9.23 -6.44
N ALA A 119 -13.62 -8.05 -6.62
CA ALA A 119 -13.59 -7.34 -7.90
C ALA A 119 -12.19 -6.83 -8.30
N LEU A 120 -11.34 -6.50 -7.32
CA LEU A 120 -9.95 -6.07 -7.55
C LEU A 120 -8.98 -7.23 -7.75
N PHE A 121 -9.30 -8.44 -7.29
CA PHE A 121 -8.43 -9.63 -7.40
C PHE A 121 -8.88 -10.62 -8.50
N ALA A 122 -10.11 -10.48 -9.00
CA ALA A 122 -10.65 -11.27 -10.11
C ALA A 122 -10.57 -10.57 -11.48
N ALA A 123 -9.99 -9.38 -11.55
CA ALA A 123 -9.73 -8.60 -12.77
C ALA A 123 -8.23 -8.42 -12.96
#